data_AF-A0A3D9E1Y6-F1
#
_entry.id   AF-A0A3D9E1Y6-F1
#
_cell.length_a   1.000
_cell.length_b   1.000
_cell.length_c   1.000
_cell.angle_alpha   90.00
_cell.angle_beta   90.00
_cell.angle_gamma   90.00
#
_symmetry.space_group_name_H-M   'P 1'
#
loop_
_entity.id
_entity.type
_entity.pdbx_description
1 polymer ?
#
loop_
_entity_poly.entity_id
_entity_poly.type
_entity_poly.pdbx_seq_one_letter_code
_entity_poly.pdbx_strand_id
1 'polypeptide(L)'
;MAVPGGHAPLVLDMAMSQFSYGRLGVLKERGEQLPVDGGFDDSGQLTRDPEVIQATRRILPTGYWKGSGLAILLDAMAALLSQGRATHAIDGVERGSGGGSSQVFMVFDPDQLGGIDACRAMVDDMTAHLSQATPDESGRAVRWPGAATFHRRHNTTDVVVNPDIWMEVQRLASDGTLP
;
A
#
# COMPACT_ATOMS: atom_id res chain seq x y z
N MET A 1 4.04 -5.49 6.31
CA MET A 1 4.46 -6.07 7.61
C MET A 1 3.22 -6.55 8.36
N ALA A 2 3.29 -7.69 9.05
CA ALA A 2 2.17 -8.21 9.82
C ALA A 2 2.62 -8.87 11.12
N VAL A 3 1.77 -8.83 12.14
CA VAL A 3 1.94 -9.53 13.42
C VAL A 3 0.64 -10.30 13.73
N PRO A 4 0.71 -11.61 14.07
CA PRO A 4 -0.48 -12.40 14.33
C PRO A 4 -1.15 -11.98 15.65
N GLY A 5 -2.46 -11.74 15.60
CA GLY A 5 -3.34 -11.56 16.76
C GLY A 5 -4.24 -12.76 16.99
N GLY A 6 -4.90 -12.81 18.15
CA GLY A 6 -5.88 -13.86 18.46
C GLY A 6 -7.19 -13.63 17.73
N HIS A 7 -7.66 -12.37 17.68
CA HIS A 7 -8.88 -12.00 16.98
C HIS A 7 -8.64 -11.47 15.57
N ALA A 8 -7.68 -10.56 15.41
CA ALA A 8 -7.34 -9.95 14.14
C ALA A 8 -5.83 -9.70 14.06
N PRO A 9 -5.19 -9.91 12.89
CA PRO A 9 -3.79 -9.56 12.73
C PRO A 9 -3.61 -8.04 12.67
N LEU A 10 -2.48 -7.56 13.17
CA LEU A 10 -1.99 -6.21 12.89
C LEU A 10 -1.29 -6.23 11.54
N VAL A 11 -1.77 -5.46 10.56
CA VAL A 11 -1.21 -5.48 9.19
C VAL A 11 -0.98 -4.07 8.70
N LEU A 12 0.28 -3.75 8.41
CA LEU A 12 0.67 -2.53 7.70
C LEU A 12 1.07 -2.88 6.27
N ASP A 13 0.29 -2.37 5.32
CA ASP A 13 0.55 -2.42 3.89
C ASP A 13 0.44 -0.99 3.35
N MET A 14 1.58 -0.42 2.95
CA MET A 14 1.66 0.97 2.53
C MET A 14 2.76 1.16 1.48
N ALA A 15 2.55 2.10 0.58
CA ALA A 15 3.62 2.64 -0.25
C ALA A 15 4.45 3.63 0.57
N MET A 16 5.71 3.81 0.18
CA MET A 16 6.56 4.88 0.72
C MET A 16 6.25 6.26 0.14
N SER A 17 5.39 6.34 -0.88
CA SER A 17 4.79 7.57 -1.38
C SER A 17 3.53 7.94 -0.59
N GLN A 18 3.20 9.23 -0.56
CA GLN A 18 2.05 9.78 0.15
C GLN A 18 0.71 9.24 -0.39
N PHE A 19 0.67 8.98 -1.70
CA PHE A 19 -0.42 8.27 -2.39
C PHE A 19 0.17 7.22 -3.33
N SER A 20 -0.58 6.18 -3.67
CA SER A 20 -0.16 5.23 -4.71
C SER A 20 -0.56 5.73 -6.10
N TYR A 21 0.17 5.33 -7.14
CA TYR A 21 -0.20 5.66 -8.53
C TYR A 21 -1.60 5.12 -8.90
N GLY A 22 -2.00 3.97 -8.36
CA GLY A 22 -3.36 3.46 -8.52
C GLY A 22 -4.41 4.37 -7.89
N ARG A 23 -4.12 4.95 -6.71
CA ARG A 23 -5.02 5.94 -6.09
C ARG A 23 -5.10 7.23 -6.89
N LEU A 24 -3.98 7.70 -7.47
CA LEU A 24 -3.99 8.85 -8.39
C LEU A 24 -4.85 8.57 -9.62
N GLY A 25 -4.73 7.38 -10.23
CA GLY A 25 -5.52 6.97 -11.39
C GLY A 25 -7.02 6.99 -11.10
N VAL A 26 -7.45 6.39 -9.98
CA VAL A 26 -8.87 6.37 -9.58
C VAL A 26 -9.43 7.77 -9.35
N LEU A 27 -8.66 8.69 -8.75
CA LEU A 27 -9.11 10.06 -8.52
C LEU A 27 -9.15 10.87 -9.81
N LYS A 28 -8.17 10.68 -10.69
CA LYS A 28 -8.15 11.26 -12.04
C LYS A 28 -9.40 10.85 -12.83
N GLU A 29 -9.73 9.56 -12.87
CA GLU A 29 -10.92 9.05 -13.55
C GLU A 29 -12.23 9.66 -13.02
N ARG A 30 -12.26 10.02 -11.74
CA ARG A 30 -13.41 10.67 -11.09
C ARG A 30 -13.40 12.20 -11.20
N GLY A 31 -12.33 12.80 -11.74
CA GLY A 31 -12.14 14.25 -11.73
C GLY A 31 -12.02 14.84 -10.32
N GLU A 32 -11.57 14.04 -9.35
CA GLU A 32 -11.44 14.44 -7.94
C GLU A 32 -9.99 14.84 -7.61
N GLN A 33 -9.82 15.86 -6.78
CA GLN A 33 -8.52 16.23 -6.23
C GLN A 33 -8.13 15.34 -5.04
N LEU A 34 -6.82 15.31 -4.74
CA LEU A 34 -6.32 14.71 -3.51
C LEU A 34 -6.78 15.51 -2.28
N PRO A 35 -7.04 14.83 -1.15
CA PRO A 35 -7.48 15.51 0.08
C PRO A 35 -6.39 16.41 0.70
N VAL A 36 -5.12 16.11 0.39
CA VAL A 36 -3.94 16.86 0.80
C VAL A 36 -2.94 16.87 -0.35
N ASP A 37 -1.90 17.69 -0.25
CA ASP A 37 -0.86 17.78 -1.29
C ASP A 37 -0.22 16.41 -1.52
N GLY A 38 -0.11 16.00 -2.78
CA GLY A 38 0.36 14.68 -3.16
C GLY A 38 1.67 14.68 -3.92
N GLY A 39 2.13 15.81 -4.43
CA GLY A 39 3.28 15.91 -5.31
C GLY A 39 3.54 17.34 -5.77
N PHE A 40 4.34 17.45 -6.82
CA PHE A 40 4.74 18.73 -7.39
C PHE A 40 4.34 18.86 -8.86
N ASP A 41 4.04 20.08 -9.28
CA ASP A 41 3.89 20.44 -10.67
C ASP A 41 5.25 20.69 -11.37
N ASP A 42 5.19 21.13 -12.63
CA ASP A 42 6.39 21.43 -13.42
C ASP A 42 7.19 22.61 -12.88
N SER A 43 6.50 23.55 -12.22
CA SER A 43 7.10 24.72 -11.57
C SER A 43 7.70 24.41 -10.19
N GLY A 44 7.52 23.18 -9.70
CA GLY A 44 7.99 22.73 -8.39
C GLY A 44 7.08 23.18 -7.23
N GLN A 45 5.85 23.62 -7.53
CA GLN A 45 4.85 23.96 -6.51
C GLN A 45 4.08 22.72 -6.08
N LEU A 46 3.67 22.69 -4.82
CA LEU A 46 2.82 21.61 -4.28
C LEU A 46 1.47 21.61 -4.99
N THR A 47 0.98 20.41 -5.32
CA THR A 47 -0.31 20.23 -5.96
C THR A 47 -1.09 19.04 -5.40
N ARG A 48 -2.41 19.13 -5.56
CA ARG A 48 -3.40 18.08 -5.23
C ARG A 48 -3.99 17.44 -6.48
N ASP A 49 -3.58 17.90 -7.65
CA ASP A 49 -4.09 17.40 -8.92
C ASP A 49 -3.41 16.06 -9.26
N PRO A 50 -4.15 14.94 -9.29
CA PRO A 50 -3.58 13.63 -9.58
C PRO A 50 -3.03 13.53 -11.01
N GLU A 51 -3.61 14.24 -11.98
CA GLU A 51 -3.15 14.22 -13.37
C GLU A 51 -1.80 14.93 -13.51
N VAL A 52 -1.65 16.09 -12.89
CA VAL A 52 -0.37 16.83 -12.87
C VAL A 52 0.71 15.98 -12.20
N ILE A 53 0.44 15.38 -11.04
CA ILE A 53 1.44 14.56 -10.31
C ILE A 53 1.86 13.33 -11.13
N GLN A 54 0.92 12.68 -11.82
CA GLN A 54 1.22 11.55 -12.70
C GLN A 54 2.09 11.98 -13.89
N ALA A 55 1.79 13.12 -14.51
CA ALA A 55 2.55 13.65 -15.63
C ALA A 55 3.99 14.01 -15.23
N THR A 56 4.17 14.69 -14.10
CA THR A 56 5.49 15.10 -13.61
C THR A 56 6.28 13.95 -12.98
N ARG A 57 5.60 12.89 -12.54
CA ARG A 57 6.15 11.78 -11.73
C ARG A 57 6.80 12.24 -10.41
N ARG A 58 6.46 13.44 -9.93
CA ARG A 58 7.02 14.06 -8.72
C ARG A 58 6.10 13.87 -7.53
N ILE A 59 5.90 12.61 -7.13
CA ILE A 59 5.05 12.28 -5.98
C ILE A 59 5.76 12.58 -4.64
N LEU A 60 5.03 13.07 -3.65
CA LEU A 60 5.55 13.26 -2.31
C LEU A 60 5.82 11.92 -1.62
N PRO A 61 6.92 11.78 -0.87
CA PRO A 61 7.13 10.65 0.02
C PRO A 61 6.30 10.79 1.31
N THR A 62 5.89 9.66 1.88
CA THR A 62 5.21 9.58 3.18
C THR A 62 6.10 10.20 4.27
N GLY A 63 5.63 11.22 4.98
CA GLY A 63 6.44 11.85 6.03
C GLY A 63 7.72 12.53 5.51
N TYR A 64 7.68 13.04 4.28
CA TYR A 64 8.74 13.85 3.66
C TYR A 64 10.12 13.16 3.66
N TRP A 65 11.14 13.81 4.22
CA TRP A 65 12.51 13.31 4.21
C TRP A 65 12.68 11.95 4.91
N LYS A 66 11.82 11.63 5.88
CA LYS A 66 11.84 10.31 6.55
C LYS A 66 11.39 9.20 5.61
N GLY A 67 10.30 9.42 4.86
CA GLY A 67 9.84 8.45 3.87
C GLY A 67 10.81 8.29 2.73
N SER A 68 11.42 9.38 2.27
CA SER A 68 12.46 9.35 1.23
C SER A 68 13.67 8.51 1.68
N GLY A 69 14.20 8.78 2.87
CA GLY A 69 15.30 8.00 3.43
C GLY A 69 14.96 6.51 3.60
N LEU A 70 13.76 6.21 4.10
CA LEU A 70 13.31 4.82 4.26
C LEU A 70 13.09 4.12 2.90
N ALA A 71 12.56 4.81 1.89
CA ALA A 71 12.39 4.25 0.54
C ALA A 71 13.73 3.84 -0.09
N ILE A 72 14.75 4.70 0.03
CA ILE A 72 16.10 4.42 -0.49
C ILE A 72 16.72 3.22 0.24
N LEU A 73 16.59 3.16 1.57
CA LEU A 73 17.13 2.06 2.35
C LEU A 73 16.44 0.72 2.01
N LEU A 74 15.11 0.73 1.87
CA LEU A 74 14.35 -0.47 1.50
C LEU A 74 14.73 -0.98 0.10
N ASP A 75 14.93 -0.08 -0.87
CA ASP A 75 15.41 -0.43 -2.21
C ASP A 75 16.81 -1.08 -2.17
N ALA A 76 17.74 -0.47 -1.42
CA ALA A 76 19.08 -1.01 -1.25
C ALA A 76 19.06 -2.38 -0.56
N MET A 77 18.27 -2.55 0.50
CA MET A 77 18.12 -3.84 1.18
C MET A 77 17.50 -4.90 0.28
N ALA A 78 16.46 -4.55 -0.49
CA ALA A 78 15.81 -5.46 -1.40
C ALA A 78 16.78 -5.95 -2.48
N ALA A 79 17.51 -5.03 -3.12
CA ALA A 79 18.53 -5.37 -4.11
C ALA A 79 19.66 -6.23 -3.51
N LEU A 80 20.17 -5.86 -2.34
CA LEU A 80 21.28 -6.57 -1.69
C LEU A 80 20.90 -8.00 -1.29
N LEU A 81 19.80 -8.17 -0.56
CA LEU A 81 19.41 -9.46 0.02
C LEU A 81 18.90 -10.44 -1.02
N SER A 82 18.26 -9.95 -2.09
CA SER A 82 17.82 -10.79 -3.21
C SER A 82 18.92 -11.00 -4.27
N GLN A 83 20.07 -10.34 -4.14
CA GLN A 83 21.07 -10.20 -5.21
C GLN A 83 20.46 -9.70 -6.53
N GLY A 84 19.44 -8.85 -6.41
CA GLY A 84 18.66 -8.30 -7.51
C GLY A 84 19.13 -6.92 -7.95
N ARG A 85 18.21 -6.15 -8.53
CA ARG A 85 18.44 -4.79 -9.02
C ARG A 85 17.88 -3.75 -8.05
N ALA A 86 18.60 -2.65 -7.90
CA ALA A 86 18.07 -1.43 -7.30
C ALA A 86 17.13 -0.71 -8.28
N THR A 87 16.23 0.13 -7.78
CA THR A 87 15.12 0.72 -8.53
C THR A 87 15.57 1.43 -9.81
N HIS A 88 16.68 2.17 -9.76
CA HIS A 88 17.21 2.91 -10.92
C HIS A 88 17.56 2.01 -12.13
N ALA A 89 17.77 0.71 -11.92
CA ALA A 89 18.13 -0.26 -12.96
C ALA A 89 16.96 -1.15 -13.39
N ILE A 90 15.78 -1.03 -12.77
CA ILE A 90 14.61 -1.87 -13.08
C ILE A 90 14.02 -1.49 -14.45
N ASP A 91 13.90 -0.19 -14.75
CA ASP A 91 13.29 0.28 -16.00
C ASP A 91 14.01 -0.25 -17.25
N GLY A 92 15.32 -0.48 -17.16
CA GLY A 92 16.13 -1.07 -18.24
C GLY A 92 15.86 -2.55 -18.53
N VAL A 93 15.02 -3.23 -17.74
CA VAL A 93 14.63 -4.63 -17.95
C VAL A 93 13.49 -4.75 -18.97
N GLU A 94 12.78 -3.65 -19.26
CA GLU A 94 11.69 -3.57 -20.26
C GLU A 94 10.60 -4.66 -20.09
N ARG A 95 10.34 -5.10 -18.85
CA ARG A 95 9.31 -6.10 -18.51
C ARG A 95 8.01 -5.51 -17.99
N GLY A 96 7.77 -4.24 -18.31
CA GLY A 96 6.61 -3.50 -17.80
C GLY A 96 6.69 -3.18 -16.31
N SER A 97 5.58 -2.68 -15.77
CA SER A 97 5.50 -2.24 -14.37
C SER A 97 5.73 -3.40 -13.39
N GLY A 98 6.73 -3.27 -12.51
CA GLY A 98 7.11 -4.29 -11.53
C GLY A 98 7.93 -5.47 -12.10
N GLY A 99 8.16 -5.51 -13.41
CA GLY A 99 8.99 -6.53 -14.03
C GLY A 99 10.46 -6.34 -13.66
N GLY A 100 11.07 -7.36 -13.05
CA GLY A 100 12.47 -7.31 -12.62
C GLY A 100 12.72 -6.65 -11.26
N SER A 101 11.66 -6.38 -10.49
CA SER A 101 11.78 -5.87 -9.12
C SER A 101 12.39 -6.89 -8.17
N SER A 102 13.24 -6.38 -7.27
CA SER A 102 13.79 -7.14 -6.15
C SER A 102 12.75 -7.27 -5.04
N GLN A 103 12.58 -8.47 -4.48
CA GLN A 103 11.63 -8.74 -3.41
C GLN A 103 12.30 -9.52 -2.28
N VAL A 104 11.96 -9.17 -1.04
CA VAL A 104 12.46 -9.82 0.16
C VAL A 104 11.29 -10.15 1.06
N PHE A 105 11.25 -11.38 1.54
CA PHE A 105 10.28 -11.84 2.53
C PHE A 105 11.05 -12.18 3.80
N MET A 106 10.63 -11.61 4.93
CA MET A 106 11.20 -11.89 6.24
C MET A 106 10.12 -12.53 7.10
N VAL A 107 10.43 -13.69 7.66
CA VAL A 107 9.53 -14.42 8.56
C VAL A 107 10.28 -14.66 9.85
N PHE A 108 9.64 -14.31 10.96
CA PHE A 108 10.16 -14.52 12.30
C PHE A 108 9.30 -15.57 12.97
N ASP A 109 9.94 -16.59 13.54
CA ASP A 109 9.28 -17.65 14.27
C ASP A 109 8.87 -17.16 15.67
N PRO A 110 7.57 -17.05 15.97
CA PRO A 110 7.12 -16.54 17.26
C PRO A 110 7.52 -17.44 18.43
N ASP A 111 7.75 -18.74 18.21
CA ASP A 111 8.15 -19.65 19.28
C ASP A 111 9.57 -19.36 19.78
N GLN A 112 10.38 -18.68 18.97
CA GLN A 112 11.69 -18.15 19.35
C GLN A 112 11.62 -16.77 20.02
N LEU A 113 10.43 -16.16 20.07
CA LEU A 113 10.18 -14.79 20.56
C LEU A 113 9.21 -14.75 21.76
N GLY A 114 9.02 -15.88 22.45
CA GLY A 114 8.14 -15.99 23.63
C GLY A 114 6.84 -16.76 23.41
N GLY A 115 6.64 -17.34 22.21
CA GLY A 115 5.50 -18.19 21.89
C GLY A 115 4.38 -17.45 21.17
N ILE A 116 3.67 -18.17 20.28
CA ILE A 116 2.56 -17.60 19.51
C ILE A 116 1.42 -17.04 20.38
N ASP A 117 1.13 -17.65 21.53
CA ASP A 117 0.03 -17.20 22.40
C ASP A 117 0.34 -15.85 23.07
N ALA A 118 1.58 -15.66 23.52
CA ALA A 118 2.03 -14.37 24.06
C ALA A 118 1.99 -13.28 22.98
N CYS A 119 2.40 -13.61 21.75
CA CYS A 119 2.30 -12.70 20.61
C CYS A 119 0.86 -12.29 20.32
N ARG A 120 -0.07 -13.26 20.29
CA ARG A 120 -1.50 -12.99 20.04
C ARG A 120 -2.12 -12.12 21.13
N ALA A 121 -1.86 -12.45 22.40
CA ALA A 121 -2.38 -11.68 23.52
C ALA A 121 -1.88 -10.22 23.51
N MET A 122 -0.60 -10.01 23.16
CA MET A 122 -0.03 -8.67 23.01
C MET A 122 -0.72 -7.87 21.89
N VAL A 123 -0.95 -8.48 20.72
CA VAL A 123 -1.65 -7.82 19.61
C VAL A 123 -3.12 -7.52 19.96
N ASP A 124 -3.81 -8.46 20.61
CA ASP A 124 -5.21 -8.25 21.02
C ASP A 124 -5.33 -7.12 22.04
N ASP A 125 -4.42 -7.03 23.02
CA ASP A 125 -4.37 -5.93 24.00
C ASP A 125 -4.09 -4.58 23.31
N MET A 126 -3.09 -4.51 22.43
CA MET A 126 -2.78 -3.30 21.67
C MET A 126 -3.95 -2.81 20.81
N THR A 127 -4.61 -3.72 20.09
CA THR A 127 -5.73 -3.36 19.22
C THR A 127 -6.98 -2.98 20.01
N ALA A 128 -7.24 -3.62 21.16
CA ALA A 128 -8.29 -3.25 22.09
C ALA A 128 -8.05 -1.83 22.66
N HIS A 129 -6.83 -1.52 23.06
CA HIS A 129 -6.46 -0.20 23.55
C HIS A 129 -6.66 0.90 22.50
N LEU A 130 -6.17 0.68 21.27
CA LEU A 130 -6.35 1.64 20.17
C LEU A 130 -7.83 1.88 19.84
N SER A 131 -8.67 0.86 19.96
CA SER A 131 -10.12 0.96 19.68
C SER A 131 -10.88 1.77 20.73
N GLN A 132 -10.31 1.94 21.93
CA GLN A 132 -10.89 2.75 23.01
C GLN A 132 -10.47 4.22 22.95
N ALA A 133 -9.55 4.59 22.04
CA ALA A 133 -9.07 5.95 21.90
C ALA A 133 -10.22 6.90 21.48
N THR A 134 -10.27 8.08 22.09
CA THR A 134 -11.22 9.14 21.73
C THR A 134 -10.92 9.62 20.30
N PRO A 135 -11.88 9.52 19.36
CA PRO A 135 -11.67 10.04 18.03
C PRO A 135 -11.72 11.56 17.96
N ASP A 136 -10.92 12.15 17.07
CA ASP A 136 -10.96 13.60 16.81
C ASP A 136 -12.22 14.01 16.04
N GLU A 137 -12.78 13.12 15.21
CA GLU A 137 -13.99 13.35 14.42
C GLU A 137 -15.16 12.52 14.97
N SER A 138 -16.28 13.20 15.28
CA SER A 138 -17.51 12.52 15.73
C SER A 138 -17.99 11.50 14.70
N GLY A 139 -18.30 10.28 15.16
CA GLY A 139 -18.83 9.21 14.31
C GLY A 139 -17.78 8.35 13.59
N ARG A 140 -16.48 8.60 13.76
CA ARG A 140 -15.41 7.76 13.18
C ARG A 140 -14.59 7.11 14.29
N ALA A 141 -14.67 5.78 14.44
CA ALA A 141 -13.82 5.07 15.40
C ALA A 141 -12.34 5.11 14.98
N VAL A 142 -11.43 5.23 15.95
CA VAL A 142 -9.99 5.02 15.75
C VAL A 142 -9.76 3.57 15.35
N ARG A 143 -8.81 3.33 14.45
CA ARG A 143 -8.54 2.01 13.87
C ARG A 143 -7.08 1.65 13.99
N TRP A 144 -6.81 0.36 14.17
CA TRP A 144 -5.46 -0.18 14.02
C TRP A 144 -5.12 -0.44 12.54
N PRO A 145 -3.82 -0.48 12.18
CA PRO A 145 -3.35 -0.90 10.87
C PRO A 145 -3.95 -2.24 10.43
N GLY A 146 -4.65 -2.23 9.28
CA GLY A 146 -5.25 -3.43 8.69
C GLY A 146 -6.73 -3.64 9.05
N ALA A 147 -7.28 -2.94 10.05
CA ALA A 147 -8.67 -3.11 10.50
C ALA A 147 -9.70 -3.00 9.35
N ALA A 148 -9.57 -1.97 8.50
CA ALA A 148 -10.50 -1.76 7.39
C ALA A 148 -10.48 -2.92 6.38
N THR A 149 -9.29 -3.43 6.04
CA THR A 149 -9.14 -4.57 5.14
C THR A 149 -9.64 -5.86 5.79
N PHE A 150 -9.35 -6.06 7.08
CA PHE A 150 -9.84 -7.21 7.85
C PHE A 150 -11.38 -7.25 7.86
N HIS A 151 -12.05 -6.16 8.24
CA HIS A 151 -13.51 -6.09 8.25
C HIS A 151 -14.11 -6.30 6.86
N ARG A 152 -13.56 -5.65 5.83
CA ARG A 152 -14.06 -5.81 4.45
C ARG A 152 -13.96 -7.26 3.97
N ARG A 153 -12.87 -7.96 4.26
CA ARG A 153 -12.69 -9.37 3.85
C ARG A 153 -13.63 -10.34 4.58
N HIS A 154 -13.98 -10.05 5.84
CA HIS A 154 -14.86 -10.92 6.63
C HIS A 154 -16.35 -10.61 6.46
N ASN A 155 -16.70 -9.37 6.13
CA ASN A 155 -18.09 -8.91 6.10
C ASN A 155 -18.64 -8.70 4.68
N THR A 156 -17.82 -8.87 3.65
CA THR A 156 -18.24 -8.65 2.26
C THR A 156 -17.85 -9.84 1.42
N THR A 157 -18.84 -10.50 0.82
CA THR A 157 -18.66 -11.56 -0.17
C THR A 157 -18.66 -11.04 -1.60
N ASP A 158 -19.25 -9.87 -1.83
CA ASP A 158 -19.45 -9.31 -3.17
C ASP A 158 -18.36 -8.30 -3.51
N VAL A 159 -17.78 -8.41 -4.71
CA VAL A 159 -16.80 -7.46 -5.23
C VAL A 159 -17.48 -6.62 -6.30
N VAL A 160 -17.59 -5.31 -6.06
CA VAL A 160 -18.06 -4.36 -7.07
C VAL A 160 -16.95 -4.13 -8.08
N VAL A 161 -17.23 -4.43 -9.35
CA VAL A 161 -16.29 -4.28 -10.46
C VAL A 161 -16.75 -3.14 -11.36
N ASN A 162 -15.81 -2.32 -11.85
CA ASN A 162 -16.10 -1.32 -12.88
C ASN A 162 -16.54 -2.04 -14.18
N PRO A 163 -17.72 -1.72 -14.76
CA PRO A 163 -18.20 -2.36 -15.97
C PRO A 163 -17.22 -2.30 -17.15
N ASP A 164 -16.49 -1.20 -17.31
CA ASP A 164 -15.54 -1.02 -18.42
C ASP A 164 -14.34 -1.96 -18.27
N ILE A 165 -13.82 -2.09 -17.04
CA ILE A 165 -12.75 -3.05 -16.71
C ILE A 165 -13.25 -4.48 -16.89
N TRP A 166 -14.51 -4.77 -16.52
CA TRP A 166 -15.08 -6.11 -16.70
C TRP A 166 -15.20 -6.47 -18.19
N MET A 167 -15.67 -5.55 -19.03
CA MET A 167 -15.73 -5.74 -20.48
C MET A 167 -14.35 -5.99 -21.08
N GLU A 168 -13.32 -5.26 -20.62
CA GLU A 168 -11.95 -5.48 -21.06
C GLU A 168 -11.43 -6.88 -20.68
N VAL A 169 -11.68 -7.31 -19.43
CA VAL A 169 -11.34 -8.67 -18.98
C VAL A 169 -12.04 -9.72 -19.83
N GLN A 170 -13.34 -9.55 -20.12
CA GLN A 170 -14.10 -10.47 -20.99
C GLN A 170 -13.53 -10.53 -22.41
N ARG A 171 -13.13 -9.39 -22.98
CA ARG A 171 -12.47 -9.33 -24.29
C ARG A 171 -11.13 -10.09 -24.30
N LEU A 172 -10.30 -9.88 -23.28
CA LEU A 172 -9.02 -10.57 -23.15
C LEU A 172 -9.17 -12.08 -22.96
N ALA A 173 -10.24 -12.51 -22.29
CA ALA A 173 -10.58 -13.92 -22.14
C ALA A 173 -11.07 -14.55 -23.45
N SER A 174 -11.89 -13.85 -24.24
CA SER A 174 -12.36 -14.35 -25.54
C SER A 174 -11.24 -14.46 -26.59
N ASP A 175 -10.22 -13.62 -26.49
CA ASP A 175 -9.08 -13.58 -27.42
C ASP A 175 -8.04 -14.70 -27.15
N GLY A 176 -8.28 -15.57 -26.14
CA GLY A 176 -7.41 -16.70 -25.79
C GLY A 176 -6.12 -16.30 -25.05
N THR A 177 -6.00 -15.02 -24.68
CA THR A 177 -4.89 -14.46 -23.88
C THR A 177 -4.95 -14.83 -22.40
N LEU A 178 -6.13 -15.24 -21.91
CA LEU A 178 -6.34 -15.77 -20.57
C LEU A 178 -6.95 -17.18 -20.70
N PRO A 179 -6.55 -18.14 -19.85
CA PRO A 179 -7.14 -19.48 -19.82
C PRO A 179 -8.62 -19.46 -19.41
#